data_AF-A0A374USC6-F1
#
_entry.id   AF-A0A374USC6-F1
#
_cell.length_a   1.000
_cell.length_b   1.000
_cell.length_c   1.000
_cell.angle_alpha   90.00
_cell.angle_beta   90.00
_cell.angle_gamma   90.00
#
_symmetry.space_group_name_H-M   'P 1'
#
loop_
_entity.id
_entity.type
_entity.pdbx_description
1 polymer ?
#
loop_
_entity_poly.entity_id
_entity_poly.type
_entity_poly.pdbx_seq_one_letter_code
_entity_poly.pdbx_strand_id
1 'polypeptide(L)'
;MKESIKNDFKDDKLRWDLLPLELIEEVVKVYTAGAKKYGENRWQYLPNSYNRYKAAMLRHLLEYEKGNEIDKDTGCRHLAQVVWNGIAMLHSSMNKENKEK
;
A
#
# COMPACT_ATOMS: atom_id res chain seq x y z
N MET A 1 -38.45 25.69 11.93
CA MET A 1 -37.06 25.22 12.19
C MET A 1 -36.34 25.16 10.85
N LYS A 2 -35.12 25.68 10.73
CA LYS A 2 -34.31 25.44 9.52
C LYS A 2 -33.77 24.01 9.60
N GLU A 3 -34.17 23.14 8.69
CA GLU A 3 -33.58 21.80 8.57
C GLU A 3 -32.11 21.92 8.17
N SER A 4 -31.23 21.24 8.92
CA SER A 4 -29.86 21.03 8.50
C SER A 4 -29.84 19.86 7.51
N ILE A 5 -29.70 20.16 6.22
CA ILE A 5 -29.53 19.13 5.19
C ILE A 5 -28.02 18.84 5.10
N LYS A 6 -27.56 17.84 5.83
CA LYS A 6 -26.19 17.31 5.68
C LYS A 6 -26.06 16.67 4.30
N ASN A 7 -25.22 17.23 3.43
CA ASN A 7 -24.98 16.68 2.10
C ASN A 7 -23.49 16.36 1.96
N ASP A 8 -23.12 15.18 2.42
CA ASP A 8 -21.73 14.72 2.42
C ASP A 8 -21.07 14.72 1.03
N PHE A 9 -21.86 14.69 -0.05
CA PHE A 9 -21.38 14.78 -1.44
C PHE A 9 -21.01 16.20 -1.89
N LYS A 10 -21.58 17.24 -1.27
CA LYS A 10 -21.28 18.65 -1.58
C LYS A 10 -20.19 19.24 -0.67
N ASP A 11 -19.84 18.55 0.39
CA ASP A 11 -18.92 19.04 1.43
C ASP A 11 -17.44 18.66 1.15
N ASP A 12 -17.09 18.29 -0.10
CA ASP A 12 -15.73 17.86 -0.53
C ASP A 12 -15.08 16.82 0.40
N LYS A 13 -15.89 15.95 1.01
CA LYS A 13 -15.41 14.89 1.90
C LYS A 13 -14.72 13.80 1.12
N LEU A 14 -13.69 13.19 1.73
CA LEU A 14 -13.00 12.04 1.15
C LEU A 14 -14.00 10.91 0.89
N ARG A 15 -14.02 10.45 -0.36
CA ARG A 15 -14.93 9.41 -0.87
C ARG A 15 -14.36 8.02 -0.68
N TRP A 16 -14.20 7.61 0.59
CA TRP A 16 -13.74 6.26 0.96
C TRP A 16 -14.63 5.15 0.38
N ASP A 17 -15.91 5.46 0.16
CA ASP A 17 -16.89 4.58 -0.47
C ASP A 17 -16.57 4.25 -1.95
N LEU A 18 -15.69 5.01 -2.60
CA LEU A 18 -15.22 4.71 -3.97
C LEU A 18 -14.07 3.70 -4.00
N LEU A 19 -13.48 3.32 -2.86
CA LEU A 19 -12.44 2.28 -2.86
C LEU A 19 -13.08 0.92 -3.19
N PRO A 20 -12.65 0.23 -4.26
CA PRO A 20 -13.12 -1.12 -4.56
C PRO A 20 -12.53 -2.10 -3.54
N LEU A 21 -13.26 -2.38 -2.46
CA LEU A 21 -12.74 -3.13 -1.31
C LEU A 21 -12.22 -4.53 -1.69
N GLU A 22 -12.86 -5.20 -2.65
CA GLU A 22 -12.39 -6.50 -3.17
C GLU A 22 -11.00 -6.40 -3.83
N LEU A 23 -10.72 -5.31 -4.56
CA LEU A 23 -9.38 -5.08 -5.13
C LEU A 23 -8.37 -4.71 -4.04
N ILE A 24 -8.80 -3.97 -3.01
CA ILE A 24 -7.94 -3.62 -1.87
C ILE A 24 -7.60 -4.87 -1.04
N GLU A 25 -8.47 -5.88 -0.99
CA GLU A 25 -8.21 -7.15 -0.32
C GLU A 25 -6.92 -7.81 -0.82
N GLU A 26 -6.61 -7.72 -2.13
CA GLU A 26 -5.37 -8.24 -2.70
C GLU A 26 -4.12 -7.58 -2.10
N VAL A 27 -4.19 -6.28 -1.79
CA VAL A 27 -3.12 -5.54 -1.09
C VAL A 27 -3.07 -5.93 0.40
N VAL A 28 -4.22 -6.16 1.02
CA VAL A 28 -4.31 -6.64 2.42
C VAL A 28 -3.70 -8.02 2.58
N LYS A 29 -3.81 -8.90 1.57
CA LYS A 29 -3.11 -10.20 1.55
C LYS A 29 -1.58 -10.02 1.61
N VAL A 30 -1.04 -9.03 0.91
CA VAL A 30 0.40 -8.68 0.98
C VAL A 30 0.79 -8.21 2.39
N TYR A 31 -0.01 -7.32 3.01
CA TYR A 31 0.19 -6.93 4.42
C TYR A 31 0.19 -8.15 5.35
N THR A 32 -0.75 -9.07 5.17
CA THR A 32 -0.89 -10.28 5.98
C THR A 32 0.31 -11.22 5.82
N ALA A 33 0.77 -11.44 4.58
CA ALA A 33 1.96 -12.24 4.30
C ALA A 33 3.22 -11.60 4.93
N GLY A 34 3.37 -10.27 4.78
CA GLY A 34 4.45 -9.51 5.39
C GLY A 34 4.45 -9.57 6.91
N ALA A 35 3.29 -9.41 7.55
CA ALA A 35 3.13 -9.49 9.01
C ALA A 35 3.49 -10.89 9.54
N LYS A 36 3.04 -11.96 8.86
CA LYS A 36 3.43 -13.34 9.21
C LYS A 36 4.94 -13.57 9.11
N LYS A 37 5.57 -13.04 8.07
CA LYS A 37 7.00 -13.28 7.78
C LYS A 37 7.94 -12.41 8.62
N TYR A 38 7.60 -11.15 8.81
CA TYR A 38 8.51 -10.15 9.38
C TYR A 38 8.01 -9.54 10.70
N GLY A 39 6.78 -9.82 11.11
CA GLY A 39 6.12 -9.19 12.25
C GLY A 39 5.29 -7.97 11.85
N GLU A 40 4.31 -7.65 12.69
CA GLU A 40 3.37 -6.55 12.47
C GLU A 40 4.09 -5.20 12.38
N ASN A 41 3.73 -4.39 11.38
CA ASN A 41 4.20 -3.01 11.17
C ASN A 41 5.71 -2.76 11.14
N ARG A 42 6.57 -3.80 11.17
CA ARG A 42 8.03 -3.64 11.10
C ARG A 42 8.51 -2.98 9.81
N TRP A 43 7.71 -3.09 8.74
CA TRP A 43 7.95 -2.46 7.45
C TRP A 43 8.06 -0.92 7.56
N GLN A 44 7.47 -0.30 8.58
CA GLN A 44 7.46 1.16 8.76
C GLN A 44 8.83 1.72 9.18
N TYR A 45 9.68 0.92 9.83
CA TYR A 45 10.90 1.38 10.53
C TYR A 45 12.20 1.06 9.79
N LEU A 46 12.12 0.66 8.52
CA LEU A 46 13.31 0.26 7.77
C LEU A 46 14.17 1.47 7.40
N PRO A 47 15.49 1.44 7.66
CA PRO A 47 16.38 2.48 7.18
C PRO A 47 16.35 2.51 5.64
N ASN A 48 16.44 3.72 5.08
CA ASN A 48 16.34 3.93 3.64
C ASN A 48 15.05 3.33 3.00
N SER A 49 13.95 3.28 3.76
CA SER A 49 12.68 2.63 3.39
C SER A 49 12.20 3.00 1.98
N TYR A 50 12.13 4.30 1.62
CA TYR A 50 11.73 4.74 0.29
C TYR A 50 12.47 4.00 -0.85
N ASN A 51 13.81 3.98 -0.84
CA ASN A 51 14.58 3.37 -1.92
C ASN A 51 14.47 1.84 -1.90
N ARG A 52 14.35 1.23 -0.71
CA ARG A 52 14.15 -0.22 -0.58
C ARG A 52 12.81 -0.65 -1.19
N TYR A 53 11.74 0.07 -0.88
CA TYR A 53 10.42 -0.21 -1.44
C TYR A 53 10.31 0.14 -2.92
N LYS A 54 10.97 1.21 -3.39
CA LYS A 54 11.09 1.48 -4.83
C LYS A 54 11.75 0.32 -5.58
N ALA A 55 12.87 -0.20 -5.06
CA ALA A 55 13.56 -1.32 -5.69
C ALA A 55 12.70 -2.61 -5.69
N ALA A 56 11.97 -2.89 -4.61
CA ALA A 56 11.05 -4.02 -4.53
C ALA A 56 9.86 -3.87 -5.50
N MET A 57 9.24 -2.69 -5.55
CA MET A 57 8.18 -2.35 -6.49
C MET A 57 8.58 -2.65 -7.94
N LEU A 58 9.77 -2.18 -8.35
CA LEU A 58 10.27 -2.39 -9.71
C LEU A 58 10.53 -3.88 -10.03
N ARG A 59 10.96 -4.68 -9.05
CA ARG A 59 11.10 -6.13 -9.25
C ARG A 59 9.76 -6.82 -9.44
N HIS A 60 8.73 -6.47 -8.66
CA HIS A 60 7.40 -7.05 -8.86
C HIS A 60 6.77 -6.61 -10.18
N LEU A 61 6.96 -5.34 -10.57
CA LEU A 61 6.51 -4.86 -11.87
C LEU A 61 7.19 -5.63 -13.01
N LEU A 62 8.53 -5.78 -12.96
CA LEU A 62 9.27 -6.53 -13.98
C LEU A 62 8.79 -7.99 -14.10
N GLU A 63 8.52 -8.68 -12.99
CA GLU A 63 8.01 -10.04 -13.04
C GLU A 63 6.61 -10.12 -13.65
N TYR A 64 5.73 -9.15 -13.36
CA TYR A 64 4.43 -9.05 -14.02
C TYR A 64 4.57 -8.84 -15.53
N GLU A 65 5.44 -7.93 -15.97
CA GLU A 65 5.71 -7.67 -17.39
C GLU A 65 6.30 -8.89 -18.13
N LYS A 66 6.92 -9.83 -17.41
CA LYS A 66 7.37 -11.12 -17.97
C LYS A 66 6.25 -12.17 -18.08
N GLY A 67 5.03 -11.85 -17.63
CA GLY A 67 3.89 -12.77 -17.61
C GLY A 67 3.73 -13.58 -16.33
N ASN A 68 4.52 -13.29 -15.27
CA ASN A 68 4.33 -13.93 -13.97
C ASN A 68 3.29 -13.16 -13.15
N GLU A 69 2.09 -13.71 -12.97
CA GLU A 69 1.03 -13.03 -12.21
C GLU A 69 1.19 -13.15 -10.69
N ILE A 70 1.72 -14.27 -10.21
CA ILE A 70 1.78 -14.62 -8.78
C ILE A 70 3.22 -14.70 -8.29
N ASP A 71 3.49 -13.98 -7.20
CA ASP A 71 4.75 -14.03 -6.49
C ASP A 71 4.84 -15.32 -5.67
N LYS A 72 5.86 -16.14 -5.98
CA LYS A 72 6.06 -17.46 -5.35
C LYS A 72 6.40 -17.36 -3.86
N ASP A 73 6.97 -16.25 -3.41
CA ASP A 73 7.38 -16.08 -2.02
C ASP A 73 6.21 -15.79 -1.08
N THR A 74 5.17 -15.14 -1.59
CA THR A 74 4.03 -14.68 -0.79
C THR A 74 2.70 -15.31 -1.19
N GLY A 75 2.61 -15.91 -2.38
CA GLY A 75 1.35 -16.35 -2.99
C GLY A 75 0.44 -15.20 -3.43
N CYS A 76 0.92 -13.95 -3.37
CA CYS A 76 0.14 -12.76 -3.72
C CYS A 76 0.38 -12.34 -5.18
N ARG A 77 -0.53 -11.55 -5.74
CA ARG A 77 -0.36 -10.98 -7.09
C ARG A 77 0.83 -10.02 -7.13
N HIS A 78 1.63 -10.07 -8.19
CA HIS A 78 2.73 -9.13 -8.41
C HIS A 78 2.25 -7.67 -8.45
N LEU A 79 1.10 -7.38 -9.08
CA LEU A 79 0.53 -6.02 -9.06
C LEU A 79 0.06 -5.58 -7.66
N ALA A 80 -0.44 -6.49 -6.83
CA ALA A 80 -0.78 -6.17 -5.45
C ALA A 80 0.48 -5.80 -4.64
N GLN A 81 1.58 -6.51 -4.87
CA GLN A 81 2.90 -6.17 -4.31
C GLN A 81 3.39 -4.80 -4.81
N VAL A 82 3.16 -4.45 -6.08
CA VAL A 82 3.49 -3.11 -6.62
C VAL A 82 2.72 -2.02 -5.85
N VAL A 83 1.41 -2.18 -5.70
CA VAL A 83 0.56 -1.22 -4.95
C VAL A 83 1.01 -1.13 -3.49
N TRP A 84 1.24 -2.26 -2.83
CA TRP A 84 1.72 -2.30 -1.45
C TRP A 84 3.05 -1.55 -1.27
N ASN A 85 4.02 -1.76 -2.17
CA ASN A 85 5.28 -1.04 -2.14
C ASN A 85 5.08 0.47 -2.38
N GLY A 86 4.13 0.85 -3.25
CA GLY A 86 3.72 2.25 -3.44
C GLY A 86 3.18 2.88 -2.16
N ILE A 87 2.34 2.17 -1.40
CA ILE A 87 1.85 2.63 -0.09
C ILE A 87 3.00 2.75 0.90
N ALA A 88 3.93 1.79 0.93
CA ALA A 88 5.09 1.84 1.80
C ALA A 88 6.03 3.01 1.47
N MET A 89 6.18 3.34 0.18
CA MET A 89 6.87 4.54 -0.29
C MET A 89 6.15 5.83 0.13
N LEU A 90 4.82 5.90 0.00
CA LEU A 90 4.00 7.03 0.45
C LEU A 90 4.19 7.26 1.95
N HIS A 91 4.06 6.21 2.75
CA HIS A 91 4.34 6.24 4.19
C HIS A 91 5.76 6.76 4.48
N SER A 92 6.78 6.23 3.78
CA SER A 92 8.15 6.72 3.94
C SER A 92 8.30 8.20 3.56
N SER A 93 7.52 8.71 2.61
CA SER A 93 7.58 10.10 2.16
C SER A 93 6.90 11.07 3.13
N MET A 94 5.84 10.60 3.82
CA MET A 94 5.13 11.35 4.85
C MET A 94 5.94 11.40 6.16
N ASN A 95 6.68 10.34 6.46
CA ASN A 95 7.46 10.19 7.70
C ASN A 95 8.94 10.52 7.51
N LYS A 96 9.29 11.48 6.65
CA LYS A 96 10.67 11.90 6.36
C LYS A 96 11.46 12.42 7.58
N GLU A 97 10.84 12.58 8.75
CA GLU A 97 11.45 13.10 9.98
C GLU A 97 12.50 12.19 10.65
N ASN A 98 12.70 10.94 10.21
CA ASN A 98 13.65 10.01 10.86
C ASN A 98 14.94 9.75 10.05
N LYS A 99 15.40 10.69 9.22
CA LYS A 99 16.61 10.49 8.38
C LYS A 99 17.83 11.35 8.73
N GLU A 100 17.74 12.26 9.70
CA GLU A 100 18.90 13.01 10.19
C GLU A 100 18.85 13.14 11.72
N LYS A 101 19.19 12.06 12.42
CA LYS A 101 19.82 12.09 13.75
C LYS A 101 20.91 11.03 13.80
#